data_AF-A0A958GV39-F1
#
_entry.id   AF-A0A958GV39-F1
#
_cell.length_a   1.000
_cell.length_b   1.000
_cell.length_c   1.000
_cell.angle_alpha   90.00
_cell.angle_beta   90.00
_cell.angle_gamma   90.00
#
_symmetry.space_group_name_H-M   'P 1'
#
loop_
_entity.id
_entity.type
_entity.pdbx_description
1 polymer ?
#
loop_
_entity_poly.entity_id
_entity_poly.type
_entity_poly.pdbx_seq_one_letter_code
_entity_poly.pdbx_strand_id
1 'polypeptide(L)'
;MRRLERWEADVLHLPGPSGGGPKPPPARAMVLVCAGGFLLHLDLLEDAPQGEAACARAIESAVLHAADEMGRFPIELRLRRAELARRVGAALVRWRVSCESSRRLPGIDRLSRELPDRIGRAESSAQISPELED
;
A
#
# COMPACT_ATOMS: atom_id res chain seq x y z
N MET A 1 1.80 -17.01 -18.27
CA MET A 1 2.50 -16.02 -17.41
C MET A 1 1.94 -14.59 -17.48
N ARG A 2 0.74 -14.31 -18.04
CA ARG A 2 0.19 -12.95 -18.20
C ARG A 2 -0.17 -12.19 -16.91
N ARG A 3 -0.16 -12.83 -15.75
CA ARG A 3 -0.63 -12.22 -14.47
C ARG A 3 0.35 -11.21 -13.87
N LEU A 4 1.63 -11.31 -14.21
CA LEU A 4 2.67 -10.42 -13.67
C LEU A 4 2.91 -9.18 -14.55
N GLU A 5 2.19 -9.05 -15.66
CA GLU A 5 2.27 -7.90 -16.57
C GLU A 5 1.38 -6.74 -16.09
N ARG A 6 0.37 -7.02 -15.27
CA ARG A 6 -0.57 -6.04 -14.72
C ARG A 6 -0.49 -6.04 -13.21
N TRP A 7 -0.13 -4.89 -12.65
CA TRP A 7 -0.07 -4.66 -11.22
C TRP A 7 -1.18 -3.71 -10.77
N GLU A 8 -1.49 -3.77 -9.48
CA GLU A 8 -2.41 -2.89 -8.78
C GLU A 8 -1.66 -2.28 -7.61
N ALA A 9 -1.87 -0.99 -7.36
CA ALA A 9 -1.35 -0.35 -6.17
C ALA A 9 -2.35 0.62 -5.55
N ASP A 10 -2.25 0.78 -4.23
CA ASP A 10 -3.11 1.71 -3.50
C ASP A 10 -2.48 2.10 -2.16
N VAL A 11 -2.99 3.19 -1.58
CA VAL A 11 -2.68 3.61 -0.21
C VAL A 11 -3.93 3.43 0.64
N LEU A 12 -3.90 2.46 1.55
CA LEU A 12 -4.97 2.21 2.49
C LEU A 12 -4.72 3.00 3.77
N HIS A 13 -5.64 3.85 4.16
CA HIS A 13 -5.56 4.55 5.43
C HIS A 13 -6.07 3.62 6.53
N LEU A 14 -5.27 3.43 7.57
CA LEU A 14 -5.64 2.62 8.71
C LEU A 14 -6.38 3.49 9.73
N PRO A 15 -7.42 2.94 10.40
CA PRO A 15 -8.02 3.62 11.53
C PRO A 15 -6.94 3.86 12.59
N GLY A 16 -6.79 5.10 13.05
CA GLY A 16 -5.87 5.42 14.13
C GLY A 16 -6.28 4.69 15.41
N PRO A 17 -5.32 4.38 16.31
CA PRO A 17 -5.67 3.85 17.63
C PRO A 17 -6.67 4.77 18.30
N SER A 18 -7.78 4.21 18.82
CA SER A 18 -8.73 4.95 19.64
C SER A 18 -8.11 5.21 21.02
N GLY A 19 -7.16 6.14 21.08
CA GLY A 19 -6.50 6.53 22.32
C GLY A 19 -7.25 7.67 22.98
N GLY A 20 -7.79 7.44 24.20
CA GLY A 20 -8.41 8.45 25.06
C GLY A 20 -7.43 9.49 25.65
N GLY A 21 -6.31 9.75 24.96
CA GLY A 21 -5.31 10.74 25.34
C GLY A 21 -5.61 12.12 24.72
N PRO A 22 -4.97 13.20 25.21
CA PRO A 22 -5.26 14.57 24.79
C PRO A 22 -4.87 14.90 23.33
N LYS A 23 -4.13 14.01 22.65
CA LYS A 23 -3.77 14.14 21.23
C LYS A 23 -4.02 12.80 20.53
N PRO A 24 -4.80 12.77 19.43
CA PRO A 24 -4.96 11.56 18.65
C PRO A 24 -3.59 11.15 18.08
N PRO A 25 -3.26 9.84 18.09
CA PRO A 25 -2.06 9.34 17.42
C PRO A 25 -2.07 9.70 15.93
N PRO A 26 -0.89 9.81 15.28
CA PRO A 26 -0.83 10.06 13.85
C PRO A 26 -1.61 8.99 13.08
N ALA A 27 -2.32 9.42 12.03
CA ALA A 27 -2.98 8.49 11.13
C ALA A 27 -1.90 7.65 10.43
N ARG A 28 -2.10 6.33 10.39
CA ARG A 28 -1.19 5.39 9.72
C ARG A 28 -1.74 5.04 8.34
N ALA A 29 -0.87 4.62 7.44
CA ALA A 29 -1.27 4.13 6.14
C ALA A 29 -0.47 2.91 5.72
N MET A 30 -1.01 2.12 4.80
CA MET A 30 -0.32 1.04 4.15
C MET A 30 -0.26 1.28 2.65
N VAL A 31 0.93 1.14 2.09
CA VAL A 31 1.12 1.11 0.63
C VAL A 31 1.17 -0.34 0.20
N LEU A 32 0.36 -0.70 -0.78
CA LEU A 32 0.28 -2.06 -1.30
C LEU A 32 0.57 -2.05 -2.79
N VAL A 33 1.36 -3.03 -3.25
CA VAL A 33 1.55 -3.35 -4.67
C VAL A 33 1.30 -4.83 -4.87
N CYS A 34 0.44 -5.17 -5.83
CA CYS A 34 -0.01 -6.53 -6.08
C CYS A 34 0.00 -6.85 -7.56
N ALA A 35 0.14 -8.13 -7.90
CA ALA A 35 -0.06 -8.65 -9.26
C ALA A 35 -1.12 -9.76 -9.23
N GLY A 36 -2.35 -9.40 -9.57
CA GLY A 36 -3.50 -10.29 -9.40
C GLY A 36 -3.72 -10.63 -7.93
N GLY A 37 -3.48 -11.89 -7.54
CA GLY A 37 -3.67 -12.34 -6.15
C GLY A 37 -2.40 -12.37 -5.31
N PHE A 38 -1.27 -11.91 -5.84
CA PHE A 38 0.03 -11.96 -5.16
C PHE A 38 0.42 -10.58 -4.65
N LEU A 39 0.74 -10.49 -3.37
CA LEU A 39 1.35 -9.30 -2.77
C LEU A 39 2.80 -9.24 -3.24
N LEU A 40 3.16 -8.15 -3.90
CA LEU A 40 4.53 -7.89 -4.33
C LEU A 40 5.27 -7.01 -3.34
N HIS A 41 4.59 -6.01 -2.79
CA HIS A 41 5.18 -5.10 -1.81
C HIS A 41 4.12 -4.60 -0.85
N LEU A 42 4.51 -4.49 0.43
CA LEU A 42 3.72 -3.91 1.49
C LEU A 42 4.63 -3.05 2.35
N ASP A 43 4.24 -1.80 2.53
CA ASP A 43 4.92 -0.88 3.43
C ASP A 43 3.91 -0.25 4.39
N LEU A 44 4.29 -0.15 5.66
CA LEU A 44 3.48 0.42 6.71
C LEU A 44 4.07 1.76 7.11
N LEU A 45 3.34 2.82 6.78
CA LEU A 45 3.72 4.19 7.06
C LEU A 45 3.15 4.61 8.41
N GLU A 46 4.04 4.95 9.34
CA GLU A 46 3.67 5.51 10.64
C GLU A 46 2.95 6.85 10.49
N ASP A 47 3.41 7.67 9.56
CA ASP A 47 2.77 8.92 9.15
C ASP A 47 2.10 8.76 7.79
N ALA A 48 0.76 8.77 7.78
CA ALA A 48 -0.02 8.67 6.55
C ALA A 48 0.31 9.83 5.60
N PRO A 49 0.63 9.55 4.32
CA PRO A 49 0.96 10.58 3.36
C PRO A 49 -0.24 11.50 3.14
N GLN A 50 -0.04 12.79 3.39
CA GLN A 50 -1.10 13.78 3.26
C GLN A 50 -1.17 14.34 1.84
N GLY A 51 -2.32 14.16 1.20
CA GLY A 51 -2.59 14.67 -0.14
C GLY A 51 -2.02 13.81 -1.28
N GLU A 52 -2.48 14.10 -2.49
CA GLU A 52 -2.25 13.23 -3.65
C GLU A 52 -0.79 13.18 -4.09
N ALA A 53 -0.03 14.26 -3.90
CA ALA A 53 1.39 14.28 -4.22
C ALA A 53 2.21 13.37 -3.30
N ALA A 54 1.90 13.36 -2.00
CA ALA A 54 2.55 12.47 -1.05
C ALA A 54 2.18 11.00 -1.32
N CYS A 55 0.89 10.73 -1.56
CA CYS A 55 0.43 9.39 -1.93
C CYS A 55 1.08 8.90 -3.23
N ALA A 56 1.20 9.75 -4.25
CA ALA A 56 1.84 9.38 -5.51
C ALA A 56 3.32 9.01 -5.31
N ARG A 57 4.07 9.76 -4.50
CA ARG A 57 5.47 9.43 -4.18
C ARG A 57 5.61 8.11 -3.42
N ALA A 58 4.72 7.87 -2.45
CA ALA A 58 4.72 6.61 -1.71
C ALA A 58 4.45 5.41 -2.63
N ILE A 59 3.47 5.53 -3.53
CA ILE A 59 3.17 4.49 -4.53
C ILE A 59 4.33 4.31 -5.51
N GLU A 60 4.91 5.39 -6.01
CA GLU A 60 6.07 5.34 -6.91
C GLU A 60 7.22 4.54 -6.27
N SER A 61 7.60 4.89 -5.04
CA SER A 61 8.66 4.21 -4.31
C SER A 61 8.35 2.72 -4.12
N ALA A 62 7.12 2.38 -3.74
CA ALA A 62 6.69 1.00 -3.55
C ALA A 62 6.73 0.20 -4.87
N VAL A 63 6.34 0.80 -5.99
CA VAL A 63 6.41 0.15 -7.31
C VAL A 63 7.86 -0.05 -7.75
N LEU A 64 8.75 0.90 -7.46
CA LEU A 64 10.18 0.77 -7.76
C LEU A 64 10.82 -0.36 -6.97
N HIS A 65 10.54 -0.46 -5.67
CA HIS A 65 11.02 -1.57 -4.84
C HIS A 65 10.46 -2.91 -5.33
N ALA A 66 9.15 -2.99 -5.58
CA ALA A 66 8.54 -4.20 -6.14
C ALA A 66 9.16 -4.59 -7.49
N ALA A 67 9.49 -3.62 -8.35
CA ALA A 67 10.12 -3.88 -9.64
C ALA A 67 11.56 -4.38 -9.52
N ASP A 68 12.32 -3.85 -8.55
CA ASP A 68 13.67 -4.28 -8.24
C ASP A 68 13.67 -5.74 -7.74
N GLU A 69 12.81 -6.06 -6.77
CA GLU A 69 12.67 -7.42 -6.22
C GLU A 69 12.20 -8.43 -7.27
N MET A 70 11.28 -8.02 -8.15
CA MET A 70 10.77 -8.88 -9.23
C MET A 70 11.67 -8.93 -10.47
N GLY A 71 12.73 -8.11 -10.51
CA GLY A 71 13.63 -7.95 -11.66
C GLY A 71 12.97 -7.38 -12.91
N ARG A 72 11.79 -6.76 -12.78
CA ARG A 72 11.05 -6.15 -13.91
C ARG A 72 9.93 -5.22 -13.46
N PHE A 73 9.59 -4.29 -14.35
CA PHE A 73 8.42 -3.41 -14.23
C PHE A 73 7.14 -4.06 -14.78
N PRO A 74 5.95 -3.63 -14.31
CA PRO A 74 4.69 -3.98 -14.95
C PRO A 74 4.54 -3.30 -16.30
N ILE A 75 3.74 -3.89 -17.19
CA ILE A 75 3.27 -3.22 -18.42
C ILE A 75 2.12 -2.26 -18.07
N GLU A 76 1.25 -2.67 -17.17
CA GLU A 76 0.07 -1.91 -16.74
C GLU A 76 0.03 -1.80 -15.20
N LEU A 77 -0.12 -0.60 -14.67
CA LEU A 77 -0.33 -0.32 -13.26
C LEU A 77 -1.71 0.30 -13.06
N ARG A 78 -2.54 -0.33 -12.22
CA ARG A 78 -3.87 0.17 -11.87
C ARG A 78 -3.87 0.83 -10.51
N LEU A 79 -4.44 2.02 -10.45
CA LEU A 79 -4.53 2.85 -9.27
C LEU A 79 -5.98 3.25 -9.02
N ARG A 80 -6.39 3.46 -7.76
CA ARG A 80 -7.82 3.72 -7.48
C ARG A 80 -8.30 5.07 -8.00
N ARG A 81 -7.44 6.09 -7.92
CA ARG A 81 -7.77 7.49 -8.22
C ARG A 81 -7.10 7.94 -9.51
N ALA A 82 -7.84 8.66 -10.36
CA ALA A 82 -7.35 9.19 -11.64
C ALA A 82 -6.14 10.10 -11.49
N GLU A 83 -6.16 10.97 -10.49
CA GLU A 83 -5.07 11.92 -10.26
C GLU A 83 -3.78 11.22 -9.77
N LEU A 84 -3.90 10.13 -9.00
CA LEU A 84 -2.77 9.27 -8.67
C LEU A 84 -2.24 8.56 -9.91
N ALA A 85 -3.12 7.99 -10.75
CA ALA A 85 -2.73 7.35 -11.99
C ALA A 85 -1.95 8.29 -12.92
N ARG A 86 -2.39 9.54 -13.03
CA ARG A 86 -1.72 10.57 -13.82
C ARG A 86 -0.33 10.90 -13.26
N ARG A 87 -0.22 11.13 -11.95
CA ARG A 87 1.05 11.51 -11.30
C ARG A 87 2.06 10.38 -11.33
N VAL A 88 1.65 9.19 -10.93
CA VAL A 88 2.50 8.00 -10.94
C VAL A 88 2.88 7.62 -12.38
N GLY A 89 1.94 7.73 -13.33
CA GLY A 89 2.23 7.52 -14.75
C GLY A 89 3.28 8.47 -15.30
N ALA A 90 3.23 9.75 -14.93
CA ALA A 90 4.26 10.72 -15.31
C ALA A 90 5.63 10.35 -14.73
N ALA A 91 5.68 9.87 -13.48
CA ALA A 91 6.93 9.43 -12.86
C ALA A 91 7.49 8.15 -13.48
N LEU A 92 6.61 7.18 -13.80
CA LEU A 92 6.99 5.87 -14.31
C LEU A 92 7.14 5.79 -15.85
N VAL A 93 6.93 6.91 -16.55
CA VAL A 93 6.94 6.95 -18.03
C VAL A 93 8.25 6.43 -18.64
N ARG A 94 9.40 6.67 -17.98
CA ARG A 94 10.71 6.24 -18.48
C ARG A 94 10.87 4.72 -18.58
N TRP A 95 10.04 3.96 -17.85
CA TRP A 95 10.03 2.49 -17.88
C TRP A 95 8.87 1.93 -18.71
N ARG A 96 8.13 2.78 -19.44
CA ARG A 96 6.99 2.38 -20.29
C ARG A 96 5.86 1.68 -19.53
N VAL A 97 5.68 2.01 -18.25
CA VAL A 97 4.53 1.55 -17.47
C VAL A 97 3.29 2.38 -17.86
N SER A 98 2.26 1.72 -18.37
CA SER A 98 0.95 2.35 -18.58
C SER A 98 0.21 2.44 -17.24
N CYS A 99 -0.24 3.63 -16.84
CA CYS A 99 -0.99 3.82 -15.60
C CYS A 99 -2.46 4.11 -15.89
N GLU A 100 -3.35 3.31 -15.31
CA GLU A 100 -4.79 3.44 -15.47
C GLU A 100 -5.48 3.60 -14.12
N SER A 101 -6.55 4.39 -14.11
CA SER A 101 -7.40 4.51 -12.93
C SER A 101 -8.55 3.50 -12.98
N SER A 102 -8.74 2.75 -11.91
CA SER A 102 -9.85 1.82 -11.76
C SER A 102 -10.41 1.88 -10.36
N ARG A 103 -11.74 2.06 -10.23
CA ARG A 103 -12.41 2.00 -8.93
C ARG A 103 -12.32 0.62 -8.26
N ARG A 104 -12.10 -0.42 -9.06
CA ARG A 104 -11.93 -1.80 -8.61
C ARG A 104 -10.48 -2.24 -8.80
N LEU A 105 -9.87 -2.69 -7.71
CA LEU A 105 -8.53 -3.23 -7.67
C LEU A 105 -8.63 -4.62 -7.01
N PRO A 106 -9.05 -5.67 -7.74
CA PRO A 106 -9.42 -6.96 -7.13
C PRO A 106 -8.40 -7.58 -6.16
N GLY A 107 -7.10 -7.42 -6.42
CA GLY A 107 -6.04 -7.89 -5.54
C GLY A 107 -5.98 -7.09 -4.25
N ILE A 108 -5.96 -5.76 -4.39
CA ILE A 108 -5.97 -4.83 -3.26
C ILE A 108 -7.27 -4.94 -2.45
N ASP A 109 -8.42 -5.02 -3.12
CA ASP A 109 -9.76 -5.11 -2.53
C ASP A 109 -9.97 -6.43 -1.77
N ARG A 110 -9.21 -7.48 -2.10
CA ARG A 110 -9.16 -8.73 -1.33
C ARG A 110 -8.27 -8.56 -0.11
N LEU A 111 -7.04 -8.11 -0.31
CA LEU A 111 -6.06 -7.93 0.76
C LEU A 111 -6.52 -6.92 1.81
N SER A 112 -7.20 -5.85 1.41
CA SER A 112 -7.73 -4.83 2.32
C SER A 112 -8.79 -5.37 3.28
N ARG A 113 -9.43 -6.51 2.96
CA ARG A 113 -10.37 -7.19 3.86
C ARG A 113 -9.65 -8.16 4.80
N GLU A 114 -8.53 -8.72 4.39
CA GLU A 114 -7.79 -9.73 5.15
C GLU A 114 -6.74 -9.12 6.09
N LEU A 115 -6.15 -7.98 5.70
CA LEU A 115 -5.04 -7.35 6.41
C LEU A 115 -5.42 -6.68 7.74
N PRO A 116 -6.54 -5.95 7.88
CA PRO A 116 -6.90 -5.33 9.15
C PRO A 116 -7.03 -6.34 10.29
N ASP A 117 -7.64 -7.50 10.03
CA ASP A 117 -7.80 -8.57 11.02
C ASP A 117 -6.45 -9.19 11.43
N ARG A 118 -5.48 -9.24 10.51
CA ARG A 118 -4.14 -9.78 10.79
C ARG A 118 -3.27 -8.80 11.57
N ILE A 119 -3.34 -7.52 11.21
CA ILE A 119 -2.59 -6.45 11.90
C ILE A 119 -3.17 -6.27 13.32
N GLY A 120 -4.49 -6.20 13.47
CA GLY A 120 -5.13 -6.09 14.79
C GLY A 120 -4.80 -7.26 15.72
N ARG A 121 -4.67 -8.48 15.20
CA ARG A 121 -4.24 -9.66 15.99
C ARG A 121 -2.76 -9.62 16.37
N ALA A 122 -1.88 -9.14 15.48
CA ALA A 122 -0.46 -9.00 15.76
C ALA A 122 -0.21 -7.95 16.85
N GLU A 123 -0.91 -6.80 16.78
CA GLU A 123 -0.81 -5.74 17.78
C GLU A 123 -1.40 -6.17 19.13
N SER A 124 -2.53 -6.89 19.12
CA SER A 124 -3.12 -7.44 20.35
C SER A 124 -2.23 -8.50 21.00
N SER A 125 -1.55 -9.33 20.21
CA SER A 125 -0.63 -10.35 20.75
C SER A 125 0.64 -9.72 21.32
N ALA A 126 1.13 -8.62 20.74
CA ALA A 126 2.28 -7.88 21.27
C ALA A 126 1.98 -7.14 22.59
N GLN A 127 0.73 -6.79 22.85
CA GLN A 127 0.31 -6.16 24.11
C GLN A 127 0.08 -7.15 25.26
N ILE A 128 0.01 -8.45 24.99
CA ILE A 128 -0.25 -9.49 26.02
C ILE A 128 1.06 -10.06 26.60
N SER A 129 2.22 -9.48 26.31
CA SER A 129 3.49 -9.85 26.98
C SER A 129 4.19 -8.64 27.61
N PRO A 130 3.78 -8.26 28.83
CA PRO A 130 4.68 -7.69 29.82
C PRO A 130 4.67 -8.55 31.10
N GLU A 131 5.19 -9.76 31.02
CA GLU A 131 5.58 -10.61 32.17
C GLU A 131 6.81 -11.39 31.67
N LEU A 132 8.00 -11.42 32.29
CA LEU A 132 8.51 -11.07 33.62
C LEU A 132 10.04 -10.99 33.46
N GLU A 133 10.70 -10.00 34.04
CA GLU A 133 12.15 -9.96 34.38
C GLU A 133 12.38 -8.56 35.01
N ASP A 134 12.72 -8.35 36.28
CA ASP A 134 13.06 -9.16 37.46
C ASP A 134 12.70 -8.28 38.69
#